data_AF-A0A0W0ZIM8-F1
#
_entry.id   AF-A0A0W0ZIM8-F1
#
_cell.length_a   1.000
_cell.length_b   1.000
_cell.length_c   1.000
_cell.angle_alpha   90.00
_cell.angle_beta   90.00
_cell.angle_gamma   90.00
#
_symmetry.space_group_name_H-M   'P 1'
#
loop_
_entity.id
_entity.type
_entity.pdbx_description
1 polymer ?
#
loop_
_entity_poly.entity_id
_entity_poly.type
_entity_poly.pdbx_seq_one_letter_code
_entity_poly.pdbx_strand_id
1 'polypeptide(L)'
;METLLDNVKLLKQIMKIQTVFASAHLDQRVFIQLAVNEVHKITPATETVVELVQGSFMVYKAMTGTVTDYHELKLPIEKSISGRCILTNQVLISHDKECIFRRNNLKGA
;
A
#
# COMPACT_ATOMS: atom_id res chain seq x y z
N MET A 1 13.91 11.67 25.81
CA MET A 1 12.62 12.34 26.08
C MET A 1 11.85 12.56 24.77
N GLU A 2 12.53 13.00 23.71
CA GLU A 2 12.02 13.14 22.33
C GLU A 2 11.29 11.88 21.80
N THR A 3 11.90 10.70 21.98
CA THR A 3 11.35 9.41 21.50
C THR A 3 10.03 8.98 22.15
N LEU A 4 9.77 9.37 23.41
CA LEU A 4 8.53 8.99 24.10
C LEU A 4 7.36 9.85 23.61
N LEU A 5 7.60 11.15 23.41
CA LEU A 5 6.59 12.08 22.90
C LEU A 5 6.18 11.72 21.46
N ASP A 6 7.16 11.34 20.63
CA ASP A 6 6.92 10.88 19.26
C ASP A 6 6.09 9.58 19.22
N ASN A 7 6.40 8.62 20.10
CA ASN A 7 5.63 7.38 20.21
C ASN A 7 4.19 7.65 20.65
N VAL A 8 3.96 8.53 21.62
CA VAL A 8 2.61 8.91 22.05
C VAL A 8 1.84 9.59 20.91
N LYS A 9 2.50 10.43 20.12
CA LYS A 9 1.90 11.08 18.95
C LYS A 9 1.50 10.06 17.89
N LEU A 10 2.40 9.11 17.57
CA LEU A 10 2.12 8.03 16.63
C LEU A 10 0.96 7.15 17.10
N LEU A 11 0.94 6.75 18.37
CA LEU A 11 -0.16 5.95 18.93
C LEU A 11 -1.50 6.67 18.83
N LYS A 12 -1.54 7.98 19.11
CA LYS A 12 -2.77 8.79 18.93
C LYS A 12 -3.22 8.81 17.47
N GLN A 13 -2.29 8.91 16.52
CA GLN A 13 -2.62 8.85 15.09
C GLN A 13 -3.17 7.48 14.69
N ILE A 14 -2.55 6.39 15.15
CA ILE A 14 -3.02 5.02 14.90
C ILE A 14 -4.43 4.82 15.47
N MET A 15 -4.68 5.24 16.72
CA MET A 15 -6.01 5.13 17.34
C MET A 15 -7.07 5.90 16.56
N LYS A 16 -6.73 7.09 16.06
CA LYS A 16 -7.64 7.89 15.23
C LYS A 16 -7.99 7.15 13.93
N ILE A 17 -6.99 6.59 13.24
CA ILE A 17 -7.18 5.80 12.02
C ILE A 17 -8.06 4.58 12.30
N GLN A 18 -7.78 3.82 13.37
CA GLN A 18 -8.58 2.67 13.77
C GLN A 18 -10.04 3.06 14.07
N THR A 19 -10.26 4.22 14.68
CA THR A 19 -11.61 4.74 14.95
C THR A 19 -12.35 5.09 13.65
N VAL A 20 -11.66 5.73 12.70
CA VAL A 20 -12.19 6.01 11.36
C VAL A 20 -12.57 4.71 10.64
N PHE A 21 -11.72 3.68 10.69
CA PHE A 21 -12.02 2.39 10.06
C PHE A 21 -13.20 1.67 10.74
N ALA A 22 -13.26 1.69 12.07
CA ALA A 22 -14.34 1.04 12.82
C ALA A 22 -15.71 1.70 12.63
N SER A 23 -15.74 3.01 12.33
CA SER A 23 -16.98 3.76 12.11
C SER A 23 -17.45 3.78 10.66
N ALA A 24 -16.58 3.40 9.72
CA ALA A 24 -16.86 3.39 8.30
C ALA A 24 -17.86 2.29 7.91
N HIS A 25 -19.09 2.69 7.57
CA HIS A 25 -20.06 1.83 6.89
C HIS A 25 -19.97 2.10 5.39
N LEU A 26 -18.95 1.54 4.73
CA LEU A 26 -18.61 1.85 3.35
C LEU A 26 -18.57 0.56 2.52
N ASP A 27 -18.82 0.69 1.22
CA ASP A 27 -18.51 -0.39 0.30
C ASP A 27 -17.00 -0.68 0.30
N GLN A 28 -16.64 -1.91 -0.08
CA GLN A 28 -15.27 -2.41 -0.02
C GLN A 28 -14.27 -1.50 -0.76
N ARG A 29 -14.64 -0.91 -1.90
CA ARG A 29 -13.72 -0.06 -2.68
C ARG A 29 -13.45 1.24 -1.95
N VAL A 30 -14.50 1.89 -1.45
CA VAL A 30 -14.38 3.13 -0.70
C VAL A 30 -13.61 2.91 0.60
N PHE A 31 -13.83 1.79 1.27
CA PHE A 31 -13.08 1.43 2.48
C PHE A 31 -11.57 1.25 2.21
N ILE A 32 -11.19 0.52 1.16
CA ILE A 32 -9.77 0.29 0.84
C ILE A 32 -9.08 1.60 0.44
N GLN A 33 -9.76 2.48 -0.30
CA GLN A 33 -9.21 3.81 -0.62
C GLN A 33 -9.05 4.69 0.63
N LEU A 34 -10.01 4.65 1.55
CA LEU A 34 -9.89 5.32 2.85
C LEU A 34 -8.67 4.80 3.62
N ALA A 35 -8.47 3.48 3.64
CA ALA A 35 -7.36 2.86 4.34
C ALA A 35 -6.01 3.33 3.80
N VAL A 36 -5.84 3.33 2.48
CA VAL A 36 -4.64 3.84 1.82
C VAL A 36 -4.38 5.30 2.16
N ASN A 37 -5.42 6.16 2.11
CA ASN A 37 -5.29 7.58 2.40
C ASN A 37 -4.88 7.84 3.86
N GLU A 38 -5.45 7.12 4.82
CA GLU A 38 -5.15 7.30 6.24
C GLU A 38 -3.76 6.79 6.62
N VAL A 39 -3.35 5.63 6.10
CA VAL A 39 -2.00 5.09 6.35
C VAL A 39 -0.94 5.98 5.71
N HIS A 40 -1.17 6.48 4.50
CA HIS A 40 -0.23 7.37 3.82
C HIS A 40 0.15 8.57 4.68
N LYS A 41 -0.82 9.20 5.36
CA LYS A 41 -0.62 10.39 6.22
C LYS A 41 0.35 10.19 7.39
N ILE A 42 0.57 8.95 7.82
CA ILE A 42 1.43 8.63 8.98
C ILE A 42 2.74 7.96 8.58
N THR A 43 3.00 7.86 7.28
CA THR A 43 4.25 7.31 6.74
C THR A 43 5.01 8.40 5.98
N PRO A 44 6.35 8.35 5.89
CA PRO A 44 7.12 9.27 5.08
C PRO A 44 7.10 8.90 3.58
N ALA A 45 6.22 8.00 3.15
CA ALA A 45 6.19 7.50 1.78
C ALA A 45 5.72 8.58 0.80
N THR A 46 6.35 8.65 -0.38
CA THR A 46 5.88 9.53 -1.47
C THR A 46 4.50 9.10 -1.97
N GLU A 47 4.26 7.79 -2.00
CA GLU A 47 3.03 7.16 -2.49
C GLU A 47 2.73 5.90 -1.69
N THR A 48 1.49 5.45 -1.71
CA THR A 48 1.04 4.25 -0.99
C THR A 48 0.03 3.52 -1.86
N VAL A 49 0.15 2.20 -1.93
CA VAL A 49 -0.71 1.33 -2.74
C VAL A 49 -1.20 0.16 -1.88
N VAL A 50 -2.48 -0.20 -2.03
CA VAL A 50 -2.99 -1.50 -1.58
C VAL A 50 -3.25 -2.39 -2.79
N GLU A 51 -2.69 -3.59 -2.71
CA GLU A 51 -2.80 -4.63 -3.72
C GLU A 51 -3.66 -5.79 -3.19
N LEU A 52 -4.55 -6.32 -4.03
CA LEU A 52 -5.31 -7.54 -3.73
C LEU A 52 -4.88 -8.70 -4.63
N VAL A 53 -4.82 -9.89 -4.06
CA VAL A 53 -4.57 -11.12 -4.81
C VAL A 53 -5.78 -11.44 -5.68
N GLN A 54 -5.57 -11.63 -6.98
CA GLN A 54 -6.57 -12.13 -7.93
C GLN A 54 -5.94 -13.20 -8.84
N GLY A 55 -6.24 -14.47 -8.55
CA GLY A 55 -5.60 -15.59 -9.23
C GLY A 55 -4.08 -15.56 -9.00
N SER A 56 -3.31 -15.54 -10.09
CA SER A 56 -1.84 -15.53 -10.07
C SER A 56 -1.23 -14.12 -10.04
N PHE A 57 -2.03 -13.08 -9.77
CA PHE A 57 -1.61 -11.67 -9.83
C PHE A 57 -1.87 -10.93 -8.52
N MET A 58 -0.96 -10.01 -8.18
CA MET A 58 -1.23 -8.89 -7.30
C MET A 58 -1.84 -7.75 -8.12
N VAL A 59 -2.98 -7.20 -7.71
CA VAL A 59 -3.72 -6.20 -8.48
C VAL A 59 -3.87 -4.91 -7.68
N TYR A 60 -3.50 -3.78 -8.27
CA TYR A 60 -3.58 -2.47 -7.63
C TYR A 60 -5.05 -2.04 -7.48
N LYS A 61 -5.52 -1.81 -6.25
CA LYS A 61 -6.94 -1.51 -5.97
C LYS A 61 -7.20 -0.14 -5.36
N ALA A 62 -6.21 0.42 -4.68
CA ALA A 62 -6.27 1.77 -4.18
C ALA A 62 -4.87 2.32 -4.07
N MET A 63 -4.73 3.63 -4.26
CA MET A 63 -3.44 4.29 -4.22
C MET A 63 -3.53 5.78 -3.87
N THR A 64 -2.40 6.37 -3.47
CA THR A 64 -2.23 7.82 -3.32
C THR A 64 -1.27 8.37 -4.39
N GLY A 65 -1.33 9.67 -4.64
CA GLY A 65 -0.33 10.37 -5.45
C GLY A 65 -0.42 10.10 -6.96
N THR A 66 0.72 10.12 -7.62
CA THR A 66 0.85 10.05 -9.09
C THR A 66 0.70 8.64 -9.65
N VAL A 67 0.78 7.60 -8.80
CA VAL A 67 0.50 6.22 -9.20
C VAL A 67 -0.98 5.90 -9.43
N THR A 68 -1.89 6.85 -9.23
CA THR A 68 -3.34 6.68 -9.48
C THR A 68 -3.67 6.24 -10.92
N ASP A 69 -2.82 6.58 -11.89
CA ASP A 69 -2.94 6.14 -13.29
C ASP A 69 -2.76 4.61 -13.49
N TYR A 70 -2.22 3.90 -12.49
CA TYR A 70 -1.96 2.45 -12.54
C TYR A 70 -3.03 1.61 -11.84
N HIS A 71 -4.25 2.13 -11.66
CA HIS A 71 -5.37 1.37 -11.13
C HIS A 71 -5.63 0.09 -11.96
N GLU A 72 -5.90 -1.04 -11.31
CA GLU A 72 -5.99 -2.39 -11.91
C GLU A 72 -4.68 -2.94 -12.54
N LEU A 73 -3.52 -2.29 -12.34
CA LEU A 73 -2.25 -2.88 -12.76
C LEU A 73 -2.07 -4.26 -12.12
N LYS A 74 -1.67 -5.24 -12.94
CA LYS A 74 -1.46 -6.63 -12.53
C LYS A 74 0.03 -6.96 -12.53
N LEU A 75 0.52 -7.41 -11.39
CA LEU A 75 1.89 -7.90 -11.23
C LEU A 75 1.84 -9.41 -10.95
N PRO A 76 2.62 -10.26 -11.64
CA PRO A 76 2.68 -11.68 -11.32
C PRO A 76 3.18 -11.88 -9.88
N ILE A 77 2.51 -12.73 -9.10
CA ILE A 77 2.87 -13.00 -7.70
C ILE A 77 4.33 -13.45 -7.58
N GLU A 78 4.75 -14.37 -8.45
CA GLU A 78 6.11 -14.95 -8.42
C GLU A 78 7.22 -13.94 -8.81
N LYS A 79 6.87 -12.81 -9.41
CA LYS A 79 7.83 -11.82 -9.96
C LYS A 79 7.70 -10.43 -9.34
N SER A 80 6.99 -10.29 -8.22
CA SER A 80 6.79 -9.02 -7.52
C SER A 80 7.25 -9.08 -6.07
N ILE A 81 7.65 -7.92 -5.52
CA ILE A 81 8.03 -7.81 -4.09
C ILE A 81 6.79 -8.06 -3.23
N SER A 82 5.65 -7.46 -3.56
CA SER A 82 4.37 -7.67 -2.89
C SER A 82 3.92 -9.13 -2.95
N GLY A 83 4.09 -9.79 -4.09
CA GLY A 83 3.84 -11.22 -4.22
C GLY A 83 4.75 -12.08 -3.34
N ARG A 84 6.05 -11.74 -3.25
CA ARG A 84 6.96 -12.40 -2.29
C ARG A 84 6.51 -12.22 -0.83
N CYS A 85 6.03 -11.03 -0.43
CA CYS A 85 5.50 -10.82 0.93
C CYS A 85 4.37 -11.80 1.27
N ILE A 86 3.46 -12.05 0.32
CA ILE A 86 2.35 -12.99 0.51
C ILE A 86 2.85 -14.43 0.57
N LEU A 87 3.75 -14.82 -0.33
CA LEU A 87 4.28 -16.19 -0.39
C LEU A 87 5.10 -16.56 0.85
N THR A 88 5.83 -15.61 1.44
CA THR A 88 6.67 -15.87 2.61
C THR A 88 6.02 -15.50 3.93
N ASN A 89 4.86 -14.83 3.90
CA ASN A 89 4.21 -14.23 5.07
C ASN A 89 5.16 -13.32 5.89
N GLN A 90 5.95 -12.50 5.20
CA GLN A 90 6.91 -11.58 5.80
C GLN A 90 6.76 -10.19 5.22
N VAL A 91 6.95 -9.17 6.08
CA VAL A 91 7.13 -7.80 5.63
C VAL A 91 8.50 -7.68 4.97
N LEU A 92 8.53 -7.27 3.71
CA LEU A 92 9.76 -7.03 2.97
C LEU A 92 10.00 -5.53 2.81
N ILE A 93 11.25 -5.10 3.01
CA ILE A 93 11.69 -3.74 2.78
C ILE A 93 12.78 -3.80 1.70
N SER A 94 12.59 -3.06 0.61
CA SER A 94 13.63 -2.87 -0.40
C SER A 94 14.45 -1.63 -0.04
N HIS A 95 15.77 -1.79 0.08
CA HIS A 95 16.71 -0.67 0.24
C HIS A 95 17.24 -0.15 -1.09
N ASP A 96 16.80 -0.75 -2.20
CA ASP A 96 17.21 -0.33 -3.53
C ASP A 96 16.69 1.10 -3.80
N LYS A 97 17.63 2.02 -4.06
CA LYS A 97 17.33 3.43 -4.38
C LYS A 97 16.94 3.60 -5.85
N GLU A 98 17.15 2.59 -6.69
CA GLU A 98 16.61 2.57 -8.04
C GLU A 98 15.14 2.14 -8.01
N CYS A 99 14.24 3.11 -7.83
CA CYS A 99 12.87 2.97 -8.34
C CYS A 99 12.88 3.09 -9.87
N ILE A 100 13.55 2.16 -10.55
CA ILE A 100 13.23 1.90 -11.95
C ILE A 100 11.93 1.11 -11.91
N PHE A 101 10.83 1.83 -12.13
CA PHE A 101 9.57 1.31 -12.65
C PHE A 101 9.92 0.17 -13.61
N ARG A 102 9.74 -1.10 -13.21
CA ARG A 102 10.08 -2.26 -14.04
C ARG A 102 9.14 -2.27 -15.24
N ARG A 103 9.47 -1.46 -16.23
CA ARG A 103 8.91 -1.39 -17.57
C ARG A 103 9.39 -2.60 -18.34
N ASN A 104 8.99 -3.79 -17.91
CA ASN A 104 9.19 -5.01 -18.66
C ASN A 104 7.85 -5.43 -19.28
N ASN A 105 7.67 -5.01 -20.53
CA ASN A 105 6.92 -5.69 -21.59
C ASN A 105 5.37 -5.65 -21.59
N LEU A 106 4.77 -4.45 -21.59
CA LEU A 106 3.43 -4.23 -22.17
C LEU A 106 3.48 -3.78 -23.65
N LYS A 107 4.53 -4.12 -24.39
CA LYS A 107 4.49 -4.09 -25.86
C LYS A 107 4.22 -5.49 -26.38
N GLY A 108 2.94 -5.84 -26.34
CA GLY A 108 2.33 -6.94 -27.08
C GLY A 108 0.96 -6.46 -27.53
N ALA A 109 0.97 -5.58 -28.54
CA ALA A 109 -0.15 -5.37 -29.45
C ALA A 109 0.03 -6.31 -30.63
#